data_AF-A0A3N5F809-F1
#
_entry.id   AF-A0A3N5F809-F1
#
_cell.length_a   1.000
_cell.length_b   1.000
_cell.length_c   1.000
_cell.angle_alpha   90.00
_cell.angle_beta   90.00
_cell.angle_gamma   90.00
#
_symmetry.space_group_name_H-M   'P 1'
#
loop_
_entity.id
_entity.type
_entity.pdbx_description
1 polymer ?
#
loop_
_entity_poly.entity_id
_entity_poly.type
_entity_poly.pdbx_seq_one_letter_code
_entity_poly.pdbx_strand_id
1 'polypeptide(L)'
;ILRDVREDLSEDRCYWPAETMAKHGLTAETILKPENVTAALAVMDDLVDEHWGYLETALRYLMLLPMSQLRLRIFCAIPLFMAVATVRRCEGNPAVFQGPRPVKIPRRQARAIVVKSLSLGSCNNYLQSWYRRWQTGVVDRTSPWHAVSSLLP
;
A
#
# COMPACT_ATOMS: atom_id res chain seq x y z
N ILE A 1 5.51 9.02 0.52
CA ILE A 1 6.37 8.75 -0.68
C ILE A 1 5.55 8.17 -1.82
N LEU A 2 5.22 6.86 -1.84
CA LEU A 2 4.56 6.28 -3.03
C LEU A 2 3.21 6.94 -3.38
N ARG A 3 2.30 7.03 -2.41
CA ARG A 3 0.95 7.60 -2.64
C ARG A 3 0.93 9.14 -2.69
N ASP A 4 1.95 9.80 -2.12
CA ASP A 4 1.93 11.23 -1.81
C ASP A 4 2.65 12.06 -2.89
N VAL A 5 3.08 11.45 -4.00
CA VAL A 5 3.89 12.08 -5.07
C VAL A 5 3.34 13.43 -5.55
N ARG A 6 2.02 13.58 -5.66
CA ARG A 6 1.38 14.84 -6.06
C ARG A 6 1.48 15.93 -5.00
N GLU A 7 1.30 15.56 -3.73
CA GLU A 7 1.42 16.48 -2.59
C GLU A 7 2.88 16.90 -2.42
N ASP A 8 3.81 15.94 -2.49
CA ASP A 8 5.25 16.20 -2.42
C ASP A 8 5.71 17.16 -3.53
N LEU A 9 5.30 16.92 -4.78
CA LEU A 9 5.66 17.78 -5.92
C LEU A 9 5.01 19.16 -5.87
N SER A 10 3.85 19.30 -5.23
CA SER A 10 3.23 20.62 -5.02
C SER A 10 4.02 21.50 -4.05
N GLU A 11 4.93 20.90 -3.29
CA GLU A 11 5.85 21.55 -2.36
C GLU A 11 7.31 21.51 -2.87
N ASP A 12 7.51 21.32 -4.19
CA ASP A 12 8.81 21.21 -4.86
C ASP A 12 9.71 20.09 -4.30
N ARG A 13 9.11 19.02 -3.77
CA ARG A 13 9.83 17.84 -3.29
C ARG A 13 9.55 16.63 -4.16
N CYS A 14 10.59 15.88 -4.49
CA CYS A 14 10.45 14.58 -5.14
C CYS A 14 11.27 13.53 -4.40
N TYR A 15 10.58 12.51 -3.88
CA TYR A 15 11.21 11.37 -3.20
C TYR A 15 11.27 10.11 -4.07
N TRP A 16 10.71 10.16 -5.28
CA TRP A 16 10.79 9.04 -6.21
C TRP A 16 12.20 9.00 -6.81
N PRO A 17 12.84 7.82 -6.90
CA PRO A 17 14.18 7.71 -7.45
C PRO A 17 14.25 8.23 -8.89
N ALA A 18 15.16 9.18 -9.15
CA ALA A 18 15.34 9.78 -10.47
C ALA A 18 15.69 8.72 -11.53
N GLU A 19 16.50 7.72 -11.18
CA GLU A 19 16.86 6.63 -12.08
C GLU A 19 15.65 5.79 -12.49
N THR A 20 14.73 5.48 -11.57
CA THR A 20 13.51 4.72 -11.88
C THR A 20 12.59 5.54 -12.79
N MET A 21 12.43 6.84 -12.54
CA MET A 21 11.66 7.71 -13.44
C MET A 21 12.29 7.81 -14.84
N ALA A 22 13.61 7.95 -14.91
CA ALA A 22 14.34 8.08 -16.17
C ALA A 22 14.23 6.83 -17.07
N LYS A 23 14.15 5.62 -16.48
CA LYS A 23 13.91 4.36 -17.24
C LYS A 23 12.61 4.42 -18.06
N HIS A 24 11.62 5.17 -17.59
CA HIS A 24 10.33 5.35 -18.24
C HIS A 24 10.21 6.72 -18.96
N GLY A 25 11.33 7.43 -19.16
CA GLY A 25 11.36 8.72 -19.85
C GLY A 25 10.74 9.88 -19.06
N LEU A 26 10.65 9.75 -17.74
CA LEU A 26 10.01 10.74 -16.87
C LEU A 26 11.00 11.46 -15.96
N THR A 27 10.56 12.62 -15.50
CA THR A 27 11.23 13.46 -14.51
C THR A 27 10.20 13.90 -13.46
N ALA A 28 10.66 14.48 -12.35
CA ALA A 28 9.78 15.07 -11.34
C ALA A 28 8.79 16.10 -11.93
N GLU A 29 9.22 16.85 -12.95
CA GLU A 29 8.41 17.90 -13.61
C GLU A 29 7.38 17.33 -14.58
N THR A 30 7.64 16.15 -15.13
CA THR A 30 6.80 15.56 -16.19
C THR A 30 5.87 14.44 -15.70
N ILE A 31 6.12 13.86 -14.52
CA ILE A 31 5.40 12.68 -14.02
C ILE A 31 3.90 12.92 -13.76
N LEU A 32 3.49 14.16 -13.44
CA LEU A 32 2.09 14.51 -13.21
C LEU A 32 1.33 14.94 -14.47
N LYS A 33 2.02 15.04 -15.62
CA LYS A 33 1.39 15.50 -16.87
C LYS A 33 0.40 14.46 -17.39
N PRO A 34 -0.80 14.84 -17.84
CA PRO A 34 -1.82 13.88 -18.24
C PRO A 34 -1.44 12.92 -19.36
N GLU A 35 -0.63 13.38 -20.30
CA GLU A 35 -0.07 12.58 -21.39
C GLU A 35 0.87 11.47 -20.90
N ASN A 36 1.40 11.57 -19.68
CA ASN A 36 2.41 10.67 -19.15
C ASN A 36 1.86 9.61 -18.17
N VAL A 37 0.54 9.55 -17.94
CA VAL A 37 -0.06 8.65 -16.94
C VAL A 37 0.37 7.20 -17.11
N THR A 38 0.40 6.71 -18.34
CA THR A 38 0.80 5.31 -18.62
C THR A 38 2.24 5.05 -18.18
N ALA A 39 3.17 5.97 -18.51
CA ALA A 39 4.57 5.87 -18.09
C ALA A 39 4.70 6.06 -16.56
N ALA A 40 3.90 6.95 -15.96
CA ALA A 40 3.91 7.19 -14.53
C ALA A 40 3.43 5.95 -13.74
N LEU A 41 2.43 5.25 -14.26
CA LEU A 41 1.99 3.96 -13.73
C LEU A 41 3.10 2.90 -13.84
N ALA A 42 3.85 2.86 -14.95
CA ALA A 42 4.97 1.93 -15.08
C ALA A 42 6.09 2.21 -14.06
N VAL A 43 6.41 3.49 -13.79
CA VAL A 43 7.30 3.87 -12.68
C VAL A 43 6.71 3.42 -11.33
N MET A 44 5.40 3.59 -11.14
CA MET A 44 4.74 3.16 -9.91
C MET A 44 4.83 1.66 -9.70
N ASP A 45 4.63 0.86 -10.75
CA ASP A 45 4.69 -0.59 -10.68
C ASP A 45 6.09 -1.05 -10.24
N ASP A 46 7.16 -0.48 -10.81
CA ASP A 46 8.53 -0.73 -10.37
C ASP A 46 8.72 -0.43 -8.87
N LEU A 47 8.18 0.70 -8.40
CA LEU A 47 8.28 1.08 -6.99
C LEU A 47 7.41 0.18 -6.11
N VAL A 48 6.20 -0.19 -6.55
CA VAL A 48 5.29 -1.08 -5.82
C VAL A 48 5.94 -2.44 -5.63
N ASP A 49 6.59 -2.98 -6.65
CA ASP A 49 7.30 -4.26 -6.57
C ASP A 49 8.43 -4.21 -5.51
N GLU A 50 9.19 -3.11 -5.48
CA GLU A 50 10.20 -2.89 -4.44
C GLU A 50 9.58 -2.82 -3.04
N HIS A 51 8.45 -2.09 -2.91
CA HIS A 51 7.73 -1.95 -1.65
C HIS A 51 7.20 -3.30 -1.15
N TRP A 52 6.74 -4.19 -2.03
CA TRP A 52 6.33 -5.53 -1.65
C TRP A 52 7.49 -6.34 -1.05
N GLY A 53 8.71 -6.17 -1.54
CA GLY A 53 9.92 -6.76 -0.94
C GLY A 53 10.18 -6.26 0.49
N TYR A 54 10.03 -4.96 0.73
CA TYR A 54 10.15 -4.39 2.07
C TYR A 54 9.04 -4.88 3.02
N LEU A 55 7.81 -4.96 2.53
CA LEU A 55 6.67 -5.46 3.30
C LEU A 55 6.83 -6.94 3.67
N GLU A 56 7.39 -7.75 2.77
CA GLU A 56 7.69 -9.16 3.08
C GLU A 56 8.78 -9.26 4.16
N THR A 57 9.82 -8.44 4.07
CA THR A 57 10.88 -8.37 5.09
C THR A 57 10.31 -7.95 6.44
N ALA A 58 9.42 -6.95 6.46
CA ALA A 58 8.74 -6.51 7.68
C ALA A 58 7.81 -7.59 8.27
N LEU A 59 7.13 -8.37 7.42
CA LEU A 59 6.37 -9.55 7.89
C LEU A 59 7.28 -10.60 8.52
N ARG A 60 8.44 -10.90 7.90
CA ARG A 60 9.44 -11.83 8.47
C ARG A 60 9.90 -11.35 9.83
N TYR A 61 10.23 -10.06 9.96
CA TYR A 61 10.58 -9.44 11.25
C TYR A 61 9.46 -9.62 12.29
N LEU A 62 8.20 -9.32 11.94
CA LEU A 62 7.06 -9.51 12.82
C LEU A 62 6.92 -10.97 13.32
N MET A 63 7.20 -11.95 12.46
CA MET A 63 7.12 -13.37 12.79
C MET A 63 8.27 -13.86 13.69
N LEU A 64 9.41 -13.16 13.71
CA LEU A 64 10.53 -13.45 14.62
C LEU A 64 10.27 -12.99 16.06
N LEU A 65 9.34 -12.05 16.27
CA LEU A 65 9.00 -11.59 17.61
C LEU A 65 8.39 -12.76 18.44
N PRO A 66 8.81 -12.95 19.70
CA PRO A 66 8.26 -14.00 20.55
C PRO A 66 6.74 -13.88 20.75
N MET A 67 6.04 -15.01 20.79
CA MET A 67 4.58 -15.03 21.05
C MET A 67 4.20 -14.43 22.41
N SER A 68 5.11 -14.46 23.39
CA SER A 68 4.95 -13.82 24.69
C SER A 68 4.91 -12.29 24.61
N GLN A 69 5.45 -11.68 23.55
CA GLN A 69 5.48 -10.24 23.35
C GLN A 69 4.30 -9.76 22.50
N LEU A 70 3.08 -10.16 22.88
CA LEU A 70 1.86 -9.93 22.10
C LEU A 70 1.63 -8.44 21.77
N ARG A 71 1.86 -7.54 22.74
CA ARG A 71 1.68 -6.09 22.55
C ARG A 71 2.60 -5.52 21.47
N LEU A 72 3.86 -5.96 21.45
CA LEU A 72 4.84 -5.54 20.45
C LEU A 72 4.46 -6.08 19.06
N ARG A 73 4.03 -7.35 19.00
CA ARG A 73 3.55 -7.97 17.77
C ARG A 73 2.35 -7.23 17.18
N ILE A 74 1.36 -6.89 18.01
CA ILE A 74 0.21 -6.07 17.59
C ILE A 74 0.66 -4.70 17.11
N PHE A 75 1.54 -4.03 17.86
CA PHE A 75 2.09 -2.73 17.51
C PHE A 75 2.77 -2.74 16.13
N CYS A 76 3.53 -3.78 15.80
CA CYS A 76 4.18 -3.93 14.50
C CYS A 76 3.22 -4.39 13.39
N ALA A 77 2.20 -5.20 13.71
CA ALA A 77 1.25 -5.71 12.73
C ALA A 77 0.35 -4.61 12.16
N ILE A 78 -0.15 -3.70 13.00
CA ILE A 78 -1.05 -2.62 12.55
C ILE A 78 -0.44 -1.77 11.42
N PRO A 79 0.74 -1.13 11.58
CA PRO A 79 1.34 -0.31 10.52
C PRO A 79 1.75 -1.15 9.30
N LEU A 80 2.20 -2.40 9.50
CA LEU A 80 2.51 -3.30 8.39
C LEU A 80 1.27 -3.52 7.50
N PHE A 81 0.14 -3.92 8.08
CA PHE A 81 -1.07 -4.19 7.29
C PHE A 81 -1.73 -2.92 6.75
N MET A 82 -1.55 -1.76 7.41
CA MET A 82 -1.93 -0.47 6.84
C MET A 82 -1.08 -0.12 5.61
N ALA A 83 0.22 -0.40 5.64
CA ALA A 83 1.11 -0.20 4.50
C ALA A 83 0.76 -1.13 3.34
N VAL A 84 0.55 -2.43 3.61
CA VAL A 84 0.06 -3.41 2.61
C VAL A 84 -1.22 -2.92 1.94
N ALA A 85 -2.21 -2.49 2.72
CA ALA A 85 -3.48 -1.99 2.18
C ALA A 85 -3.31 -0.70 1.38
N THR A 86 -2.32 0.12 1.72
CA THR A 86 -2.02 1.37 1.00
C THR A 86 -1.35 1.08 -0.33
N VAL A 87 -0.31 0.23 -0.34
CA VAL A 87 0.40 -0.20 -1.56
C VAL A 87 -0.60 -0.80 -2.55
N ARG A 88 -1.43 -1.75 -2.10
CA ARG A 88 -2.44 -2.39 -2.95
C ARG A 88 -3.49 -1.43 -3.52
N ARG A 89 -3.70 -0.28 -2.87
CA ARG A 89 -4.65 0.74 -3.34
C ARG A 89 -4.01 1.73 -4.32
N CYS A 90 -2.68 1.83 -4.32
CA CYS A 90 -1.92 2.66 -5.25
C CYS A 90 -1.58 1.90 -6.52
N GLU A 91 -1.26 0.61 -6.41
CA GLU A 91 -0.97 -0.29 -7.53
C GLU A 91 -1.99 -0.17 -8.66
N GLY A 92 -1.52 0.16 -9.87
CA GLY A 92 -2.36 0.34 -11.05
C GLY A 92 -3.42 1.45 -10.95
N ASN A 93 -3.31 2.41 -10.03
CA ASN A 93 -4.33 3.43 -9.78
C ASN A 93 -3.91 4.83 -10.31
N PRO A 94 -4.45 5.27 -11.47
CA PRO A 94 -4.15 6.60 -12.02
C PRO A 94 -4.52 7.76 -11.10
N ALA A 95 -5.44 7.55 -10.15
CA ALA A 95 -5.89 8.59 -9.23
C ALA A 95 -4.78 9.06 -8.27
N VAL A 96 -3.67 8.31 -8.14
CA VAL A 96 -2.50 8.80 -7.41
C VAL A 96 -1.92 10.05 -8.07
N PHE A 97 -1.88 10.08 -9.40
CA PHE A 97 -1.33 11.19 -10.18
C PHE A 97 -2.38 12.27 -10.50
N GLN A 98 -3.59 11.85 -10.85
CA GLN A 98 -4.62 12.75 -11.40
C GLN A 98 -5.90 12.86 -10.56
N GLY A 99 -5.98 12.12 -9.46
CA GLY A 99 -7.20 12.06 -8.67
C GLY A 99 -7.52 13.40 -8.01
N PRO A 100 -8.81 13.79 -7.93
CA PRO A 100 -9.22 15.02 -7.24
C PRO A 100 -8.96 14.95 -5.72
N ARG A 101 -8.70 13.76 -5.18
CA ARG A 101 -8.44 13.52 -3.76
C ARG A 101 -7.26 12.55 -3.59
N PRO A 102 -6.48 12.69 -2.52
CA PRO A 102 -5.41 11.74 -2.20
C PRO A 102 -5.93 10.31 -2.06
N VAL A 103 -5.18 9.34 -2.59
CA VAL A 103 -5.48 7.91 -2.45
C VAL A 103 -5.20 7.49 -1.00
N LYS A 104 -6.28 7.24 -0.24
CA LYS A 104 -6.21 6.84 1.17
C LYS A 104 -7.01 5.57 1.42
N ILE A 105 -6.57 4.76 2.37
CA ILE A 105 -7.39 3.67 2.91
C ILE A 105 -8.59 4.26 3.66
N PRO A 106 -9.82 3.78 3.46
CA PRO A 106 -10.99 4.25 4.20
C PRO A 106 -10.85 3.99 5.70
N ARG A 107 -11.41 4.88 6.55
CA ARG A 107 -11.40 4.73 8.01
C ARG A 107 -11.95 3.37 8.48
N ARG A 108 -12.98 2.86 7.80
CA ARG A 108 -13.60 1.55 8.10
C ARG A 108 -12.61 0.40 7.84
N GLN A 109 -11.79 0.48 6.78
CA GLN A 109 -10.72 -0.48 6.48
C GLN A 109 -9.57 -0.39 7.51
N ALA A 110 -9.16 0.83 7.87
CA ALA A 110 -8.13 1.04 8.90
C ALA A 110 -8.56 0.43 10.25
N ARG A 111 -9.81 0.65 10.67
CA ARG A 111 -10.38 0.01 11.88
C ARG A 111 -10.38 -1.51 11.78
N ALA A 112 -10.75 -2.07 10.63
CA ALA A 112 -10.73 -3.52 10.42
C ALA A 112 -9.31 -4.09 10.53
N ILE A 113 -8.29 -3.39 10.04
CA ILE A 113 -6.88 -3.78 10.20
C ILE A 113 -6.50 -3.80 11.68
N VAL A 114 -6.89 -2.77 12.46
CA VAL A 114 -6.64 -2.72 13.90
C VAL A 114 -7.31 -3.89 14.62
N VAL A 115 -8.61 -4.10 14.41
CA VAL A 115 -9.37 -5.18 15.05
C VAL A 115 -8.78 -6.54 14.70
N LYS A 116 -8.51 -6.81 13.41
CA LYS A 116 -7.84 -8.05 13.00
C LYS A 116 -6.47 -8.19 13.66
N SER A 117 -5.65 -7.14 13.67
CA SER A 117 -4.31 -7.21 14.29
C SER A 117 -4.37 -7.57 15.78
N LEU A 118 -5.37 -7.06 16.52
CA LEU A 118 -5.59 -7.40 17.93
C LEU A 118 -5.92 -8.89 18.11
N SER A 119 -6.73 -9.48 17.23
CA SER A 119 -7.13 -10.89 17.30
C SER A 119 -6.01 -11.87 16.90
N LEU A 120 -4.94 -11.39 16.25
CA LEU A 120 -4.03 -12.24 15.47
C LEU A 120 -2.57 -12.19 15.90
N GLY A 121 -2.26 -11.44 16.96
CA GLY A 121 -0.89 -11.28 17.41
C GLY A 121 -0.21 -12.58 17.86
N SER A 122 -0.92 -13.69 18.05
CA SER A 122 -0.39 -14.95 18.59
C SER A 122 -0.14 -16.09 17.58
N CYS A 123 -0.38 -15.91 16.27
CA CYS A 123 -0.27 -17.00 15.29
C CYS A 123 0.46 -16.60 13.99
N ASN A 124 1.71 -17.06 13.79
CA ASN A 124 2.52 -16.77 12.60
C ASN A 124 1.85 -17.26 11.30
N ASN A 125 1.29 -18.48 11.32
CA ASN A 125 0.59 -19.04 10.16
C ASN A 125 -0.58 -18.16 9.71
N TYR A 126 -1.28 -17.53 10.66
CA TYR A 126 -2.36 -16.62 10.32
C TYR A 126 -1.82 -15.33 9.72
N LEU A 127 -0.80 -14.70 10.31
CA LEU A 127 -0.19 -13.47 9.78
C LEU A 127 0.28 -13.68 8.34
N GLN A 128 0.96 -14.79 8.07
CA GLN A 128 1.42 -15.15 6.73
C GLN A 128 0.26 -15.43 5.77
N SER A 129 -0.79 -16.10 6.23
CA SER A 129 -1.98 -16.36 5.40
C SER A 129 -2.75 -15.06 5.10
N TRP A 130 -2.81 -14.13 6.05
CA TRP A 130 -3.44 -12.83 5.85
C TRP A 130 -2.65 -11.98 4.87
N TYR A 131 -1.33 -11.94 4.99
CA TYR A 131 -0.45 -11.24 4.04
C TYR A 131 -0.58 -11.82 2.63
N ARG A 132 -0.53 -13.16 2.48
CA ARG A 132 -0.69 -13.82 1.17
C ARG A 132 -2.02 -13.49 0.50
N ARG A 133 -3.12 -13.37 1.25
CA ARG A 133 -4.43 -12.95 0.69
C ARG A 133 -4.39 -11.55 0.07
N TRP A 134 -3.58 -10.64 0.63
CA TRP A 134 -3.39 -9.32 0.04
C TRP A 134 -2.58 -9.36 -1.27
N GLN A 135 -1.56 -10.22 -1.33
CA GLN A 135 -0.71 -10.37 -2.52
C GLN A 135 -1.41 -11.02 -3.70
N THR A 136 -2.21 -12.07 -3.47
CA THR A 136 -2.86 -12.81 -4.58
C THR A 136 -4.00 -12.04 -5.24
N GLY A 137 -4.30 -10.82 -4.78
CA GLY A 137 -5.46 -10.08 -5.27
C GLY A 137 -6.78 -10.80 -5.02
N VAL A 138 -6.78 -11.86 -4.19
CA VAL A 138 -8.00 -12.45 -3.63
C VAL A 138 -8.53 -11.44 -2.63
N VAL A 139 -9.18 -10.44 -3.22
CA VAL A 139 -10.23 -9.68 -2.61
C VAL A 139 -11.15 -10.69 -1.94
N ASP A 140 -11.12 -10.72 -0.62
CA ASP A 140 -12.05 -11.49 0.17
C ASP A 140 -13.47 -11.02 -0.18
N ARG A 141 -14.14 -11.75 -1.09
CA ARG A 141 -15.53 -11.47 -1.51
C ARG A 141 -16.53 -11.76 -0.39
N THR A 142 -16.12 -12.51 0.65
CA THR A 142 -16.91 -12.70 1.88
C THR A 142 -16.72 -11.55 2.87
N SER A 143 -15.81 -10.64 2.55
CA SER A 143 -15.58 -9.43 3.31
C SER A 143 -16.63 -8.37 2.93
N PRO A 144 -17.33 -7.75 3.89
CA PRO A 144 -18.46 -6.83 3.65
C PRO A 144 -18.05 -5.47 3.05
N TRP A 145 -17.07 -5.42 2.14
CA TRP A 145 -16.39 -4.21 1.66
C TRP A 145 -16.49 -3.97 0.16
N HIS A 146 -16.90 -4.96 -0.64
CA HIS A 146 -17.00 -4.80 -2.10
C HIS A 146 -18.40 -4.41 -2.60
N ALA A 147 -19.44 -4.50 -1.77
CA ALA A 147 -20.80 -4.14 -2.14
C ALA A 147 -21.04 -2.61 -2.29
N VAL A 148 -20.06 -1.76 -1.98
CA VAL A 148 -20.26 -0.30 -1.90
C VAL A 148 -19.36 0.50 -2.85
N SER A 149 -18.35 -0.12 -3.47
CA SER A 149 -17.52 0.58 -4.48
C SER A 149 -18.23 0.71 -5.84
N SER A 150 -19.32 -0.02 -6.06
CA SER A 150 -20.21 0.06 -7.23
C SER A 150 -21.39 1.01 -7.03
N LEU A 151 -21.44 1.75 -5.91
CA LEU A 151 -22.56 2.62 -5.53
C LEU A 151 -22.13 4.06 -5.19
N LEU A 152 -20.94 4.48 -5.58
CA LEU A 152 -20.61 5.90 -5.63
C LEU A 152 -20.37 6.29 -7.10
N PRO A 153 -21.05 7.35 -7.60
CA PRO A 153 -20.93 7.81 -8.97
C PRO A 153 -19.51 8.29 -9.30
#